data_AF-A0A4Y9P1V7-F1
#
_entry.id   AF-A0A4Y9P1V7-F1
#
_cell.length_a   1.000
_cell.length_b   1.000
_cell.length_c   1.000
_cell.angle_alpha   90.00
_cell.angle_beta   90.00
_cell.angle_gamma   90.00
#
_symmetry.space_group_name_H-M   'P 1'
#
loop_
_entity.id
_entity.type
_entity.pdbx_description
1 polymer ?
#
loop_
_entity_poly.entity_id
_entity_poly.type
_entity_poly.pdbx_seq_one_letter_code
_entity_poly.pdbx_strand_id
1 'polypeptide(L)' 'MSTAALLDNSHYEQACDQAIAMCDGNLRSTIKALIMANEYLEAELEELQAAISAGCIPETSHSRMRSKSNVA' A
#
# COMPACT_ATOMS: atom_id res chain seq x y z
N MET A 1 1.97 18.97 19.89
CA MET A 1 1.52 17.69 19.28
C MET A 1 1.43 17.96 17.78
N SER A 2 2.22 17.26 16.98
CA SER A 2 2.45 17.61 15.56
C SER A 2 1.19 17.41 14.72
N THR A 3 0.85 18.40 13.91
CA THR A 3 -0.29 18.41 12.97
C THR A 3 -0.25 17.26 11.97
N ALA A 4 0.94 16.76 11.63
CA ALA A 4 1.13 15.58 10.78
C ALA A 4 0.43 14.33 11.34
N ALA A 5 0.54 14.06 12.64
CA ALA A 5 -0.07 12.87 13.26
C ALA A 5 -1.62 12.91 13.24
N LEU A 6 -2.22 14.12 13.24
CA LEU A 6 -3.67 14.29 13.12
C LEU A 6 -4.18 14.08 11.69
N LEU A 7 -3.43 14.57 10.69
CA LEU A 7 -3.72 14.29 9.28
C LEU A 7 -3.54 12.80 8.96
N ASP A 8 -2.53 12.18 9.57
CA ASP A 8 -2.31 10.74 9.47
C ASP A 8 -3.49 9.96 10.05
N ASN A 9 -3.97 10.34 11.23
CA ASN A 9 -5.14 9.69 11.81
C ASN A 9 -6.40 9.88 10.92
N SER A 10 -6.61 11.07 10.36
CA SER A 10 -7.78 11.34 9.51
C SER A 10 -7.82 10.52 8.20
N HIS A 11 -6.68 10.26 7.56
CA HIS A 11 -6.69 9.44 6.33
C HIS A 11 -6.92 7.96 6.65
N TYR A 12 -6.40 7.47 7.77
CA TYR A 12 -6.64 6.09 8.20
C TYR A 12 -8.12 5.87 8.56
N GLU A 13 -8.78 6.82 9.23
CA GLU A 13 -10.23 6.74 9.50
C GLU A 13 -11.04 6.67 8.18
N GLN A 14 -10.70 7.50 7.19
CA GLN A 14 -11.37 7.46 5.89
C GLN A 14 -11.12 6.13 5.14
N ALA A 15 -9.91 5.59 5.19
CA ALA A 15 -9.59 4.31 4.60
C ALA A 15 -10.33 3.15 5.29
N CYS A 16 -10.48 3.21 6.62
CA CYS A 16 -11.27 2.26 7.40
C CYS A 16 -12.73 2.29 6.94
N ASP A 17 -13.35 3.48 6.85
CA ASP A 17 -14.73 3.62 6.39
C ASP A 17 -14.93 3.02 4.99
N GLN A 18 -13.97 3.25 4.09
CA GLN A 18 -14.00 2.70 2.74
C GLN A 18 -13.90 1.16 2.74
N ALA A 19 -12.98 0.59 3.52
CA ALA A 19 -12.81 -0.86 3.62
C ALA A 19 -14.04 -1.55 4.23
N ILE A 20 -14.69 -0.90 5.22
CA ILE A 20 -15.93 -1.37 5.82
C ILE A 20 -17.07 -1.34 4.78
N ALA A 21 -17.20 -0.25 4.03
CA ALA A 21 -18.20 -0.11 2.98
C ALA A 21 -18.04 -1.16 1.87
N MET A 22 -16.80 -1.48 1.48
CA MET A 22 -16.50 -2.54 0.50
C MET A 22 -16.88 -3.95 0.96
N CYS A 23 -17.03 -4.16 2.27
CA CYS A 23 -17.42 -5.43 2.88
C CYS A 23 -18.89 -5.42 3.33
N ASP A 24 -19.73 -4.55 2.77
CA ASP A 24 -21.15 -4.39 3.12
C ASP A 24 -21.37 -4.12 4.63
N GLY A 25 -20.44 -3.42 5.27
CA GLY A 25 -20.49 -3.12 6.71
C GLY A 25 -20.08 -4.28 7.62
N ASN A 26 -19.65 -5.42 7.07
CA ASN A 26 -19.25 -6.58 7.88
C ASN A 26 -17.82 -6.44 8.40
N LEU A 27 -17.69 -5.93 9.63
CA LEU A 27 -16.39 -5.74 10.30
C LEU A 27 -15.54 -7.01 10.38
N ARG A 28 -16.14 -8.19 10.56
CA ARG A 28 -15.39 -9.45 10.65
C ARG A 28 -14.78 -9.82 9.30
N SER A 29 -15.52 -9.61 8.21
CA SER A 29 -15.01 -9.79 6.84
C SER A 29 -13.95 -8.74 6.51
N THR A 30 -14.16 -7.48 6.87
CA THR A 30 -13.17 -6.40 6.67
C THR A 30 -11.86 -6.70 7.38
N ILE A 31 -11.90 -7.04 8.68
CA ILE A 31 -10.70 -7.37 9.46
C ILE A 31 -9.98 -8.58 8.85
N LYS A 32 -10.72 -9.62 8.45
CA LYS A 32 -10.13 -10.79 7.81
C LYS A 32 -9.42 -10.43 6.50
N ALA A 33 -10.04 -9.60 5.66
CA ALA A 33 -9.46 -9.15 4.41
C ALA A 33 -8.18 -8.33 4.64
N LEU A 34 -8.18 -7.43 5.63
CA LEU A 34 -7.01 -6.62 6.00
C LEU A 34 -5.86 -7.48 6.55
N ILE A 35 -6.16 -8.49 7.37
CA ILE A 35 -5.14 -9.44 7.85
C ILE A 35 -4.52 -10.22 6.69
N MET A 36 -5.35 -10.74 5.78
CA MET A 36 -4.86 -11.46 4.60
C MET A 36 -4.02 -10.57 3.67
N ALA A 37 -4.41 -9.31 3.49
CA ALA A 37 -3.65 -8.35 2.71
C ALA A 37 -2.29 -8.04 3.37
N ASN A 38 -2.24 -7.89 4.69
CA ASN A 38 -0.97 -7.71 5.41
C ASN A 38 -0.06 -8.92 5.30
N GLU A 39 -0.57 -10.14 5.52
CA GLU A 39 0.20 -11.39 5.38
C GLU A 39 0.80 -11.50 3.97
N TYR A 40 0.03 -11.15 2.93
CA TYR A 40 0.53 -11.13 1.55
C TYR A 40 1.64 -10.09 1.35
N LEU A 41 1.47 -8.86 1.85
CA LEU A 41 2.49 -7.81 1.73
C LEU A 41 3.76 -8.14 2.50
N GLU A 42 3.66 -8.77 3.67
CA GLU A 42 4.81 -9.24 4.44
C GLU A 42 5.59 -10.32 3.68
N ALA A 43 4.90 -11.26 3.01
CA ALA A 43 5.54 -12.26 2.17
C ALA A 43 6.26 -11.65 0.95
N GLU A 44 5.64 -10.69 0.26
CA GLU A 44 6.26 -9.97 -0.86
C GLU A 44 7.51 -9.19 -0.40
N LEU A 45 7.47 -8.59 0.79
CA LEU A 45 8.62 -7.90 1.36
C LEU A 45 9.76 -8.87 1.70
N GLU A 46 9.45 -10.05 2.24
CA GLU A 46 10.44 -11.08 2.52
C GLU A 46 11.11 -11.57 1.23
N GLU A 47 10.33 -11.83 0.18
CA GLU A 47 10.85 -12.20 -1.14
C GLU A 47 11.75 -11.11 -1.72
N LEU A 48 11.29 -9.86 -1.66
CA LEU A 48 12.06 -8.70 -2.12
C LEU A 48 13.38 -8.56 -1.38
N GLN A 49 13.35 -8.73 -0.05
CA GLN A 49 14.54 -8.63 0.79
C GLN A 49 15.51 -9.79 0.54
N ALA A 50 15.00 -10.99 0.27
CA ALA A 50 15.82 -12.13 -0.14
C ALA A 50 16.49 -11.88 -1.50
N ALA A 51 15.75 -11.35 -2.48
CA ALA A 51 16.29 -11.00 -3.80
C ALA A 51 17.40 -9.94 -3.72
N ILE A 52 17.16 -8.87 -2.93
CA ILE A 52 18.17 -7.82 -2.67
C ILE A 52 19.41 -8.43 -2.01
N SER A 53 19.24 -9.30 -1.01
CA SER A 53 20.35 -9.98 -0.32
C SER A 53 21.13 -10.91 -1.24
N ALA A 54 20.47 -11.50 -2.24
CA ALA A 54 21.09 -12.30 -3.29
C ALA A 54 21.78 -11.46 -4.38
N GLY A 55 21.78 -10.12 -4.26
CA GLY A 55 22.38 -9.20 -5.21
C GLY A 55 21.53 -8.92 -6.46
N CYS A 56 20.27 -9.38 -6.48
CA CYS A 56 19.31 -9.03 -7.51
C CYS A 56 18.69 -7.67 -7.17
N ILE A 57 18.75 -6.68 -8.07
CA ILE A 57 18.06 -5.41 -7.88
C ILE A 57 16.61 -5.61 -8.38
N PRO A 58 15.60 -5.51 -7.51
CA PRO A 58 14.22 -5.60 -7.95
C PRO A 58 13.88 -4.37 -8.79
N GLU A 59 13.30 -4.58 -9.97
CA GLU A 59 12.78 -3.51 -10.82
C GLU A 59 11.55 -2.88 -10.15
N THR A 60 11.79 -1.90 -9.27
CA THR A 60 10.71 -1.09 -8.72
C THR A 60 10.12 -0.25 -9.85
N SER A 61 8.92 -0.61 -10.28
CA SER A 61 8.19 0.08 -11.35
C SER A 61 7.63 1.42 -10.87
N HIS A 62 8.48 2.29 -10.32
CA HIS A 62 8.14 3.66 -9.98
C HIS A 62 8.78 4.60 -11.02
N SER A 63 7.92 5.20 -11.86
CA SER A 63 8.22 6.21 -12.89
C SER A 63 8.68 5.69 -14.27
N ARG A 64 7.69 5.31 -15.10
CA ARG A 64 7.79 5.50 -16.56
C ARG A 64 6.56 6.25 -17.09
N MET A 65 6.35 7.47 -16.59
CA MET A 65 5.56 8.48 -17.30
C MET A 65 6.27 9.84 -17.16
N ARG A 66 7.23 10.11 -18.05
CA ARG A 66 7.56 11.48 -18.42
C ARG A 66 7.30 11.60 -19.92
N SER A 67 6.18 12.25 -20.24
CA SER A 67 5.63 12.45 -21.56
C SER A 67 6.67 12.92 -22.57
N LYS A 68 6.67 12.28 -23.75
CA LYS A 68 7.11 12.94 -24.98
C LYS A 68 6.14 14.09 -25.25
N SER A 69 6.61 15.33 -25.19
CA SER A 69 5.89 16.49 -25.74
C SER A 69 6.88 17.42 -26.46
N ASN A 70 6.90 17.22 -27.77
CA ASN A 70 7.17 18.11 -28.90
C ASN A 70 8.33 19.13 -28.89
N VAL A 71 9.15 18.92 -29.91
CA VAL A 71 9.83 19.89 -30.79
C VAL A 71 9.03 21.19 -30.95
N ALA A 72 9.72 22.31 -30.72
CA ALA A 72 9.44 23.60 -31.32
C ALA A 72 10.66 24.00 -32.16
#